data_AF-A0A946MN65-F1
#
_entry.id   AF-A0A946MN65-F1
#
_cell.length_a   1.000
_cell.length_b   1.000
_cell.length_c   1.000
_cell.angle_alpha   90.00
_cell.angle_beta   90.00
_cell.angle_gamma   90.00
#
_symmetry.space_group_name_H-M   'P 1'
#
loop_
_entity.id
_entity.type
_entity.pdbx_description
1 polymer ?
#
loop_
_entity_poly.entity_id
_entity_poly.type
_entity_poly.pdbx_seq_one_letter_code
_entity_poly.pdbx_strand_id
1 'polypeptide(L)' 'MGKLLEAHALGLGTGWIGCCDAPQEEPAKRILKIPDEQVLQAIITVGHSAEVPVRERKDIKGLTFYNEYGNR' A
#
# COMPACT_ATOMS: atom_id res chain seq x y z
N MET A 1 5.52 5.01 3.44
CA MET A 1 6.11 5.05 2.09
C MET A 1 7.62 4.80 2.08
N GLY A 2 8.43 5.44 2.95
CA GLY A 2 9.91 5.35 2.91
C GLY A 2 10.48 3.93 2.80
N LYS A 3 10.00 2.97 3.62
CA LYS A 3 10.48 1.59 3.60
C LYS A 3 10.19 0.82 2.30
N LEU A 4 9.12 1.18 1.57
CA LEU A 4 8.83 0.55 0.27
C LEU A 4 9.77 1.07 -0.81
N LEU A 5 10.10 2.37 -0.78
CA LEU A 5 11.06 2.96 -1.71
C LEU A 5 12.47 2.42 -1.46
N GLU A 6 12.83 2.22 -0.20
CA GLU A 6 14.10 1.58 0.19
C GLU A 6 14.20 0.15 -0.36
N ALA A 7 13.17 -0.68 -0.14
CA ALA A 7 13.12 -2.03 -0.70
C ALA A 7 13.24 -2.02 -2.24
N HIS A 8 12.54 -1.11 -2.91
CA HIS A 8 12.63 -0.95 -4.37
C HIS A 8 14.05 -0.54 -4.83
N ALA A 9 14.70 0.37 -4.11
CA ALA A 9 16.08 0.78 -4.40
C ALA A 9 17.09 -0.38 -4.26
N LEU A 10 16.80 -1.34 -3.38
CA LEU A 10 17.57 -2.58 -3.24
C LEU A 10 17.22 -3.63 -4.31
N GLY A 11 16.34 -3.32 -5.27
CA GLY A 11 15.90 -4.25 -6.30
C GLY A 11 14.86 -5.27 -5.83
N LEU A 12 14.23 -5.06 -4.67
CA LEU A 12 13.17 -5.90 -4.16
C LEU A 12 11.80 -5.43 -4.64
N GLY A 13 10.91 -6.39 -4.86
CA GLY A 13 9.49 -6.15 -5.06
C GLY A 13 8.77 -5.96 -3.73
N THR A 14 7.72 -5.13 -3.75
CA THR A 14 6.84 -4.94 -2.61
C THR A 14 5.37 -4.96 -3.01
N GLY A 15 4.51 -5.53 -2.16
CA GLY A 15 3.06 -5.50 -2.33
C GLY A 15 2.36 -4.90 -1.11
N TRP A 16 1.40 -4.01 -1.33
CA TRP A 16 0.54 -3.46 -0.26
C TRP A 16 -0.75 -4.26 -0.17
N ILE A 17 -0.97 -4.89 0.98
CA ILE A 17 -2.22 -5.57 1.31
C ILE A 17 -2.94 -4.72 2.34
N GLY A 18 -4.04 -4.08 1.94
CA GLY A 18 -4.88 -3.30 2.84
C GLY A 18 -5.65 -4.22 3.79
N CYS A 19 -5.58 -3.95 5.09
CA CYS A 19 -6.23 -4.76 6.11
C CYS A 19 -7.23 -3.96 6.97
N CYS A 20 -7.09 -2.63 7.06
CA CYS A 20 -8.04 -1.78 7.77
C CYS A 20 -9.45 -1.94 7.20
N ASP A 21 -10.44 -2.16 8.07
CA ASP A 21 -11.86 -2.31 7.72
C ASP A 21 -12.12 -3.47 6.73
N ALA A 22 -11.16 -4.40 6.60
CA ALA A 22 -11.26 -5.55 5.72
C ALA A 22 -11.70 -6.80 6.51
N PRO A 23 -12.45 -7.73 5.90
CA PRO A 23 -12.86 -8.99 6.56
C PRO A 23 -11.69 -9.80 7.14
N GLN A 24 -10.48 -9.60 6.62
CA GLN A 24 -9.27 -10.32 7.01
C GLN A 24 -8.55 -9.69 8.22
N GLU A 25 -8.95 -8.51 8.70
CA GLU A 25 -8.26 -7.79 9.78
C GLU A 25 -8.19 -8.61 11.08
N GLU A 26 -9.34 -8.97 11.63
CA GLU A 26 -9.47 -9.68 12.90
C GLU A 26 -8.82 -11.08 12.87
N PRO A 27 -9.01 -11.91 11.84
CA PRO A 27 -8.24 -13.14 11.69
C PRO A 27 -6.72 -12.92 11.66
N ALA A 28 -6.24 -11.91 10.94
CA ALA A 28 -4.82 -11.61 10.86
C ALA A 28 -4.26 -11.10 12.19
N LYS A 29 -4.99 -10.24 12.92
CA LYS A 29 -4.64 -9.79 14.27
C LYS A 29 -4.49 -10.98 15.24
N ARG A 30 -5.40 -11.95 15.19
CA ARG A 30 -5.31 -13.17 16.02
C ARG A 30 -4.08 -14.00 15.71
N ILE A 31 -3.77 -14.22 14.42
CA ILE A 31 -2.58 -14.97 13.99
C ILE A 31 -1.30 -14.27 14.46
N LEU A 32 -1.25 -12.95 14.28
CA LEU A 32 -0.10 -12.13 14.64
C LEU A 32 -0.04 -11.75 16.13
N LYS A 33 -1.06 -12.15 16.91
CA LYS A 33 -1.22 -11.82 18.34
C LYS A 33 -1.16 -10.31 18.61
N ILE A 34 -1.78 -9.53 17.72
CA ILE A 34 -1.90 -8.08 17.87
C ILE A 34 -2.97 -7.79 18.93
N PRO A 35 -2.73 -6.88 19.89
CA PRO A 35 -3.72 -6.47 20.88
C PRO A 35 -5.00 -5.92 20.24
N ASP A 36 -6.14 -6.11 20.89
CA ASP A 36 -7.45 -5.75 20.34
C ASP A 36 -7.59 -4.24 20.10
N GLU A 37 -6.94 -3.43 20.92
CA GLU A 37 -6.95 -1.95 20.83
C GLU A 37 -6.13 -1.40 19.65
N GLN A 38 -5.35 -2.24 18.98
CA GLN A 38 -4.56 -1.84 17.82
C GLN A 38 -5.28 -2.18 16.51
N VAL A 39 -5.11 -1.32 15.51
CA VAL A 39 -5.68 -1.49 14.18
C VAL A 39 -4.61 -2.01 13.22
N LEU A 40 -4.90 -3.09 12.51
CA LEU A 40 -3.99 -3.62 11.50
C LEU A 40 -4.24 -2.93 10.17
N GLN A 41 -3.52 -1.83 9.93
CA GLN A 41 -3.74 -0.99 8.75
C GLN A 41 -3.40 -1.69 7.43
N ALA A 42 -2.23 -2.32 7.37
CA ALA A 42 -1.73 -2.96 6.17
C ALA A 42 -0.64 -4.01 6.47
N ILE A 43 -0.49 -4.95 5.56
CA ILE A 43 0.63 -5.90 5.51
C ILE A 43 1.44 -5.61 4.24
N ILE A 44 2.76 -5.52 4.38
CA ILE A 44 3.67 -5.28 3.25
C ILE A 44 4.46 -6.55 2.97
N THR A 45 4.33 -7.09 1.76
CA THR A 45 5.21 -8.17 1.29
C THR A 45 6.51 -7.57 0.74
N VAL A 46 7.63 -8.26 0.94
CA VAL A 46 8.95 -7.85 0.42
C VAL A 46 9.68 -9.11 -0.07
N GLY A 47 10.28 -9.06 -1.26
CA GLY A 47 11.05 -10.18 -1.80
C GLY A 47 11.51 -9.98 -3.24
N HIS A 48 12.06 -11.02 -3.85
CA HIS A 48 12.43 -10.98 -5.27
C HIS A 48 11.21 -11.22 -6.16
N SER A 49 10.89 -10.24 -7.00
CA SER A 49 9.76 -10.34 -7.92
C SER A 49 10.04 -11.35 -9.04
N ALA A 50 9.05 -12.20 -9.34
CA ALA A 50 9.06 -13.04 -10.52
C ALA A 50 8.67 -12.28 -11.81
N GLU A 51 7.96 -11.16 -11.67
CA GLU A 51 7.44 -10.36 -12.78
C GLU A 51 7.49 -8.85 -12.47
N VAL A 52 7.46 -8.02 -13.51
CA VAL A 52 7.41 -6.55 -13.41
C VAL A 52 6.15 -6.04 -14.10
N PRO A 53 5.03 -5.88 -13.38
CA PRO A 53 3.78 -5.46 -14.00
C PRO A 53 3.83 -3.98 -14.40
N VAL A 54 3.38 -3.67 -15.62
CA VAL A 54 3.16 -2.30 -16.06
C VAL A 54 1.72 -1.90 -15.71
N ARG A 55 1.55 -0.81 -14.95
CA ARG A 55 0.24 -0.25 -14.62
C ARG A 55 0.12 1.17 -15.13
N GLU A 56 -0.93 1.43 -15.89
CA GLU A 56 -1.30 2.78 -16.28
C GLU A 56 -1.65 3.62 -15.04
N ARG A 57 -1.30 4.91 -15.09
CA ARG A 57 -1.72 5.90 -14.10
C ARG A 57 -2.72 6.83 -14.76
N LYS A 58 -3.63 7.39 -13.97
CA LYS A 58 -4.55 8.43 -14.43
C LYS A 58 -3.74 9.65 -14.91
N ASP A 59 -4.24 10.33 -15.93
CA ASP A 59 -3.63 11.57 -16.43
C ASP A 59 -3.52 12.62 -15.30
N ILE A 60 -2.35 13.24 -15.19
CA ILE A 60 -2.05 14.22 -14.16
C ILE A 60 -3.02 15.41 -14.19
N LYS A 61 -3.48 15.84 -15.37
CA LYS A 61 -4.44 16.94 -15.55
C LYS A 61 -5.79 16.67 -14.88
N GLY A 62 -6.14 15.39 -14.69
CA GLY A 62 -7.35 14.99 -13.98
C GLY A 62 -7.16 14.83 -12.47
N LEU A 63 -5.93 14.87 -11.97
CA LEU A 63 -5.59 14.64 -10.56
C LEU A 63 -5.06 15.89 -9.84
N THR A 64 -4.46 16.84 -10.57
CA THR A 64 -3.88 18.05 -9.98
C THR A 64 -4.75 19.26 -10.26
N PHE A 65 -5.00 20.08 -9.24
CA PHE A 65 -5.76 21.33 -9.32
C PHE A 65 -4.97 22.44 -8.63
N TYR A 66 -4.99 23.65 -9.18
CA TYR A 66 -4.34 24.80 -8.56
C TYR A 66 -5.32 25.54 -7.65
N ASN A 67 -4.84 25.89 -6.45
CA ASN A 67 -5.54 26.63 -5.39
C ASN A 67 -6.73 25.89 -4.77
N GLU A 68 -7.72 25.50 -5.57
CA GLU A 68 -8.94 24.86 -5.11
C GLU A 68 -9.24 23.57 -5.89
N TYR A 69 -9.89 22.62 -5.21
CA TYR A 69 -10.21 21.32 -5.77
C TYR A 69 -11.16 21.44 -6.96
N GLY A 70 -10.85 20.77 -8.07
CA GLY A 70 -11.69 20.77 -9.27
C GLY A 70 -11.52 21.98 -10.18
N ASN A 71 -10.68 22.97 -9.83
CA ASN A 71 -10.34 24.09 -10.69
C ASN A 71 -9.44 23.60 -11.85
N ARG A 72 -9.98 23.66 -13.08
CA ARG A 72 -9.37 23.10 -14.30
C ARG A 72 -8.99 24.19 -15.29
#